data_AF-A0A820L6C2-F1
#
_entry.id   AF-A0A820L6C2-F1
#
_cell.length_a   1.000
_cell.length_b   1.000
_cell.length_c   1.000
_cell.angle_alpha   90.00
_cell.angle_beta   90.00
_cell.angle_gamma   90.00
#
_symmetry.space_group_name_H-M   'P 1'
#
loop_
_entity.id
_entity.type
_entity.pdbx_description
1 polymer ?
#
loop_
_entity_poly.entity_id
_entity_poly.type
_entity_poly.pdbx_seq_one_letter_code
_entity_poly.pdbx_strand_id
1 'polypeptide(L)'
;MSEVIQRAIAKRDKDLRPNAEANDDGLIQCSTDGKYFFFMHEDNEPDMHKIIFSSYMEQIVKAVLGDTAYYTHSEIVVKRGEGDKDMSGRTAFAWHQDSGYVPYEHTPYLSCWCALT
;
A
#
# COMPACT_ATOMS: atom_id res chain seq x y z
N MET A 1 -7.76 -14.11 1.32
CA MET A 1 -7.38 -12.78 1.87
C MET A 1 -7.60 -12.78 3.37
N SER A 2 -6.62 -12.36 4.17
CA SER A 2 -6.75 -12.34 5.65
C SER A 2 -7.97 -11.53 6.08
N GLU A 3 -8.73 -12.03 7.06
CA GLU A 3 -9.87 -11.30 7.64
C GLU A 3 -9.46 -9.91 8.15
N VAL A 4 -8.21 -9.75 8.58
CA VAL A 4 -7.65 -8.48 9.03
C VAL A 4 -7.70 -7.43 7.92
N ILE A 5 -7.20 -7.78 6.73
CA ILE A 5 -7.15 -6.85 5.60
C ILE A 5 -8.57 -6.56 5.09
N GLN A 6 -9.45 -7.57 5.09
CA GLN A 6 -10.88 -7.37 4.76
C GLN A 6 -11.54 -6.38 5.72
N ARG A 7 -11.31 -6.48 7.03
CA ARG A 7 -11.86 -5.53 8.01
C ARG A 7 -11.27 -4.13 7.86
N ALA A 8 -9.97 -4.02 7.61
CA ALA A 8 -9.30 -2.74 7.38
C ALA A 8 -9.90 -2.03 6.16
N ILE A 9 -10.05 -2.76 5.04
CA ILE A 9 -10.71 -2.27 3.83
C ILE A 9 -12.16 -1.89 4.12
N ALA A 10 -12.95 -2.74 4.78
CA ALA A 10 -14.35 -2.45 5.07
C ALA A 10 -14.54 -1.24 5.99
N LYS A 11 -13.61 -0.98 6.91
CA LYS A 11 -13.58 0.24 7.72
C LYS A 11 -13.33 1.45 6.84
N ARG A 12 -12.29 1.39 5.99
CA ARG A 12 -11.92 2.49 5.10
C ARG A 12 -13.00 2.77 4.06
N ASP A 13 -13.65 1.75 3.53
CA ASP A 13 -14.76 1.88 2.59
C ASP A 13 -15.93 2.72 3.14
N LYS A 14 -16.19 2.67 4.45
CA LYS A 14 -17.22 3.50 5.09
C LYS A 14 -16.81 4.97 5.19
N ASP A 15 -15.50 5.23 5.27
CA ASP A 15 -14.92 6.56 5.41
C ASP A 15 -14.63 7.21 4.04
N LEU A 16 -14.65 6.43 2.94
CA LEU A 16 -14.45 6.93 1.58
C LEU A 16 -15.59 7.87 1.17
N ARG A 17 -15.22 9.12 0.87
CA ARG A 17 -16.13 10.08 0.23
C ARG A 17 -15.80 10.17 -1.26
N PRO A 18 -16.80 10.25 -2.16
CA PRO A 18 -16.56 10.51 -3.57
C PRO A 18 -15.80 11.84 -3.73
N ASN A 19 -14.75 11.86 -4.57
CA ASN A 19 -13.89 13.03 -4.78
C ASN A 19 -13.20 13.55 -3.50
N ALA A 20 -12.96 12.71 -2.49
CA ALA A 20 -12.09 13.08 -1.38
C ALA A 20 -10.66 13.29 -1.90
N GLU A 21 -10.27 14.55 -2.08
CA GLU A 21 -8.85 14.92 -2.01
C GLU A 21 -8.33 14.49 -0.63
N ALA A 22 -7.03 14.19 -0.55
CA ALA A 22 -6.38 13.69 0.67
C ALA A 22 -7.00 14.34 1.92
N ASN A 23 -7.63 13.52 2.77
CA ASN A 23 -8.21 14.05 4.01
C ASN A 23 -7.10 14.79 4.78
N ASP A 24 -7.46 15.76 5.63
CA ASP A 24 -6.52 16.61 6.38
C ASP A 24 -5.50 15.85 7.27
N ASP A 25 -5.62 14.52 7.38
CA ASP A 25 -4.68 13.62 8.06
C ASP A 25 -3.59 13.04 7.14
N GLY A 26 -3.70 13.18 5.81
CA GLY A 26 -2.72 12.68 4.83
C GLY A 26 -2.68 11.16 4.67
N LEU A 27 -3.63 10.42 5.26
CA LEU A 27 -3.55 8.97 5.39
C LEU A 27 -4.26 8.17 4.29
N ILE A 28 -5.10 8.82 3.49
CA ILE A 28 -5.92 8.18 2.45
C ILE A 28 -5.90 9.03 1.19
N GLN A 29 -5.44 8.47 0.07
CA GLN A 29 -5.60 9.07 -1.25
C GLN A 29 -6.62 8.25 -2.04
N CYS A 30 -7.75 8.91 -2.36
CA CYS A 30 -8.84 8.30 -3.11
C CYS A 30 -8.85 8.86 -4.53
N SER A 31 -8.97 7.99 -5.53
CA SER A 31 -9.36 8.39 -6.87
C SER A 31 -10.84 8.11 -7.09
N THR A 32 -11.47 8.95 -7.89
CA THR A 32 -12.89 8.90 -8.24
C THR A 32 -13.32 7.61 -8.95
N ASP A 33 -12.35 6.83 -9.41
CA ASP A 33 -12.52 5.68 -10.30
C ASP A 33 -12.50 4.32 -9.57
N GLY A 34 -12.73 4.31 -8.25
CA GLY A 34 -12.78 3.06 -7.47
C GLY A 34 -11.40 2.51 -7.09
N LYS A 35 -10.34 3.29 -7.27
CA LYS A 35 -9.00 3.01 -6.75
C LYS A 35 -8.69 3.95 -5.59
N TYR A 36 -8.18 3.39 -4.51
CA TYR A 36 -7.67 4.17 -3.39
C TYR A 36 -6.54 3.42 -2.70
N PHE A 37 -5.76 4.15 -1.92
CA PHE A 37 -4.75 3.58 -1.07
C PHE A 37 -4.73 4.27 0.29
N PHE A 38 -4.26 3.53 1.28
CA PHE A 38 -4.12 4.04 2.64
C PHE A 38 -2.94 3.41 3.34
N PHE A 39 -2.30 4.20 4.19
CA PHE A 39 -1.25 3.69 5.07
C PHE A 39 -1.86 2.84 6.18
N MET A 40 -1.17 1.76 6.50
CA MET A 40 -1.48 1.00 7.71
C MET A 40 -0.54 1.36 8.85
N HIS A 41 -1.00 1.04 10.05
CA HIS A 41 -0.20 1.07 11.26
C HIS A 41 -0.08 -0.37 11.76
N GLU A 42 1.07 -0.97 11.52
CA GLU A 42 1.34 -2.40 11.68
C GLU A 42 1.37 -2.77 13.16
N ASP A 43 1.73 -1.82 14.01
CA ASP A 43 1.63 -1.91 15.46
C ASP A 43 0.20 -2.17 15.94
N ASN A 44 -0.81 -1.76 15.16
CA ASN A 44 -2.21 -2.01 15.44
C ASN A 44 -2.75 -3.27 14.73
N GLU A 45 -1.95 -3.92 13.89
CA GLU A 45 -2.35 -5.07 13.06
C GLU A 45 -1.34 -6.23 13.16
N PRO A 46 -1.46 -7.09 14.20
CA PRO A 46 -0.46 -8.11 14.53
C PRO A 46 -0.12 -9.09 13.40
N ASP A 47 -1.09 -9.43 12.54
CA ASP A 47 -0.84 -10.37 11.44
C ASP A 47 -0.05 -9.73 10.30
N MET A 48 -0.20 -8.42 10.08
CA MET A 48 0.65 -7.68 9.14
C MET A 48 2.06 -7.52 9.68
N HIS A 49 2.19 -7.18 10.97
CA HIS A 49 3.48 -7.12 11.63
C HIS A 49 4.27 -8.43 11.48
N LYS A 50 3.62 -9.59 11.64
CA LYS A 50 4.26 -10.90 11.45
C LYS A 50 4.79 -11.11 10.03
N ILE A 51 4.08 -10.62 9.01
CA ILE A 51 4.49 -10.77 7.61
C ILE A 51 5.68 -9.84 7.32
N ILE A 52 5.58 -8.56 7.71
CA ILE A 52 6.59 -7.53 7.46
C ILE A 52 7.90 -7.87 8.17
N PHE A 53 7.83 -8.29 9.43
CA PHE A 53 9.00 -8.67 10.23
C PHE A 53 9.24 -10.19 10.23
N SER A 54 8.81 -10.89 9.18
CA SER A 54 9.10 -12.32 9.01
C SER A 54 10.56 -12.55 8.61
N SER A 55 11.09 -13.73 8.96
CA SER A 55 12.41 -14.18 8.48
C SER A 55 12.48 -14.29 6.95
N TYR A 56 11.34 -14.48 6.28
CA TYR A 56 11.28 -14.50 4.83
C TYR A 56 11.48 -13.11 4.23
N MET A 57 10.81 -12.09 4.78
CA MET A 57 11.01 -10.71 4.35
C MET A 57 12.44 -10.23 4.65
N GLU A 58 12.98 -10.60 5.82
CA GLU A 58 14.38 -10.32 6.17
C GLU A 58 15.36 -10.87 5.12
N GLN A 59 15.17 -12.11 4.68
CA GLN A 59 16.02 -12.74 3.65
C GLN A 59 15.95 -11.98 2.31
N ILE A 60 14.75 -11.58 1.88
CA ILE A 60 14.58 -10.80 0.64
C ILE A 60 15.30 -9.46 0.75
N VAL A 61 15.05 -8.73 1.83
CA VAL A 61 15.61 -7.39 2.03
C VAL A 61 17.12 -7.44 2.14
N LYS A 62 17.68 -8.40 2.89
CA LYS A 62 19.13 -8.56 3.01
C LYS A 62 19.82 -8.92 1.70
N ALA A 63 19.16 -9.74 0.88
CA ALA A 63 19.69 -10.10 -0.43
C ALA A 63 19.75 -8.92 -1.41
N VAL A 64 18.91 -7.89 -1.22
CA VAL A 64 18.80 -6.74 -2.14
C VAL A 64 19.50 -5.48 -1.61
N LEU A 65 19.31 -5.15 -0.33
CA LEU A 65 19.80 -3.91 0.29
C LEU A 65 21.02 -4.11 1.20
N GLY A 66 21.37 -5.35 1.52
CA GLY A 66 22.46 -5.68 2.44
C GLY A 66 22.00 -5.89 3.89
N ASP A 67 22.96 -6.02 4.81
CA ASP A 67 22.70 -6.58 6.15
C ASP A 67 21.78 -5.76 7.04
N THR A 68 21.67 -4.45 6.80
CA THR A 68 20.84 -3.54 7.61
C THR A 68 19.85 -2.82 6.71
N ALA A 69 18.57 -2.94 7.07
CA ALA A 69 17.48 -2.22 6.44
C ALA A 69 16.47 -1.79 7.49
N TYR A 70 15.78 -0.69 7.21
CA TYR A 70 14.76 -0.13 8.08
C TYR A 70 13.42 -0.19 7.38
N TYR A 71 12.40 -0.52 8.16
CA TYR A 71 11.02 -0.45 7.72
C TYR A 71 10.55 1.01 7.73
N THR A 72 9.91 1.48 6.65
CA THR A 72 9.41 2.85 6.51
C THR A 72 7.90 2.94 6.73
N HIS A 73 7.12 2.20 5.95
CA HIS A 73 5.65 2.14 6.05
C HIS A 73 5.13 0.98 5.20
N SER A 74 3.83 0.69 5.35
CA SER A 74 3.09 -0.21 4.48
C SER A 74 1.84 0.50 4.00
N GLU A 75 1.43 0.12 2.81
CA GLU A 75 0.29 0.70 2.12
C GLU A 75 -0.59 -0.43 1.60
N ILE A 76 -1.90 -0.27 1.73
CA ILE A 76 -2.87 -1.13 1.07
C ILE A 76 -3.43 -0.37 -0.12
N VAL A 77 -3.24 -0.96 -1.30
CA VAL A 77 -3.84 -0.47 -2.54
C VAL A 77 -5.06 -1.30 -2.86
N VAL A 78 -6.20 -0.63 -2.96
CA VAL A 78 -7.47 -1.23 -3.37
C VAL A 78 -7.81 -0.73 -4.76
N LYS A 79 -7.96 -1.66 -5.70
CA LYS A 79 -8.50 -1.40 -7.04
C LYS A 79 -9.81 -2.16 -7.18
N ARG A 80 -10.93 -1.44 -7.14
CA ARG A 80 -12.24 -2.03 -7.38
C ARG A 80 -12.51 -2.03 -8.89
N GLY A 81 -12.28 -3.18 -9.53
CA GLY A 81 -12.82 -3.43 -10.86
C GLY A 81 -14.27 -3.86 -10.74
N GLU A 82 -15.20 -3.17 -11.41
CA GLU A 82 -16.47 -3.81 -11.79
C GLU A 82 -16.17 -4.80 -12.93
N GLY A 83 -15.62 -5.98 -12.60
CA GLY A 83 -15.24 -7.01 -13.59
C GLY A 83 -14.27 -6.50 -14.66
N ASP A 84 -14.44 -6.93 -15.90
CA ASP A 84 -13.62 -6.61 -17.10
C ASP A 84 -13.38 -5.10 -17.35
N LYS A 85 -13.99 -4.19 -16.57
CA LYS A 85 -13.77 -2.74 -16.63
C LYS A 85 -12.41 -2.27 -16.09
N ASP A 86 -11.64 -3.11 -15.40
CA ASP A 86 -10.22 -2.82 -15.08
C ASP A 86 -9.36 -2.68 -16.37
N MET A 87 -9.81 -3.28 -17.48
CA MET A 87 -9.17 -3.15 -18.81
C MET A 87 -9.37 -1.76 -19.45
N SER A 88 -10.24 -0.90 -18.89
CA SER A 88 -10.46 0.46 -19.42
C SER A 88 -9.40 1.48 -18.94
N GLY A 89 -8.39 1.05 -18.16
CA GLY A 89 -7.31 1.89 -17.68
C GLY A 89 -7.67 2.89 -16.56
N ARG A 90 -8.91 2.91 -16.10
CA ARG A 90 -9.40 3.87 -15.09
C ARG A 90 -8.78 3.65 -13.70
N THR A 91 -8.54 2.40 -13.33
CA THR A 91 -7.88 1.96 -12.10
C THR A 91 -6.36 1.78 -12.26
N ALA A 92 -5.80 2.09 -13.44
CA ALA A 92 -4.35 2.01 -13.65
C ALA A 92 -3.63 3.13 -12.90
N PHE A 93 -2.41 2.86 -12.43
CA PHE A 93 -1.48 3.94 -12.09
C PHE A 93 -0.77 4.37 -13.36
N ALA A 94 -0.57 5.68 -13.53
CA ALA A 94 0.34 6.18 -14.54
C ALA A 94 1.75 5.63 -14.26
N TRP A 95 2.55 5.48 -15.31
CA TRP A 95 3.96 5.12 -15.16
C TRP A 95 4.67 6.12 -14.25
N HIS A 96 5.37 5.61 -13.24
CA HIS A 96 6.13 6.39 -12.29
C HIS A 96 7.31 5.58 -11.77
N GLN A 97 8.20 6.27 -11.05
CA GLN A 97 9.25 5.69 -10.23
C GLN A 97 9.05 6.22 -8.82
N ASP A 98 8.96 5.33 -7.83
CA ASP A 98 8.69 5.71 -6.44
C ASP A 98 9.68 6.77 -5.92
N SER A 99 10.97 6.66 -6.29
CA SER A 99 12.00 7.60 -5.86
C SER A 99 11.74 9.02 -6.38
N GLY A 100 10.99 9.17 -7.46
CA GLY A 100 10.58 10.46 -7.99
C GLY A 100 9.63 11.23 -7.07
N TYR A 101 9.01 10.57 -6.09
CA TYR A 101 8.17 11.20 -5.07
C TYR A 101 8.93 11.63 -3.81
N VAL A 102 10.22 11.29 -3.68
CA VAL A 102 11.03 11.64 -2.51
C VAL A 102 11.76 12.96 -2.77
N PRO A 103 11.39 14.09 -2.12
CA PRO A 103 11.91 15.41 -2.46
C PRO A 103 13.29 15.71 -1.85
N TYR A 104 13.95 14.70 -1.29
CA TYR A 104 15.24 14.80 -0.61
C TYR A 104 16.14 13.62 -0.99
N GLU A 105 17.45 13.75 -0.76
CA GLU A 105 18.39 12.65 -0.95
C GLU A 105 18.02 11.47 -0.04
N HIS A 106 17.96 10.28 -0.62
CA HIS A 106 17.62 9.07 0.10
C HIS A 106 18.56 7.92 -0.25
N THR A 107 18.71 6.96 0.66
CA THR A 107 19.38 5.69 0.38
C THR A 107 18.50 4.82 -0.52
N PRO A 108 19.07 3.85 -1.27
CA PRO A 108 18.27 2.86 -1.98
C PRO A 108 17.27 2.17 -1.06
N TYR A 109 16.06 1.92 -1.56
CA TYR A 109 15.01 1.21 -0.83
C TYR A 109 14.29 0.22 -1.74
N LEU A 110 13.57 -0.72 -1.12
CA LEU A 110 12.85 -1.80 -1.79
C LEU A 110 11.37 -1.74 -1.40
N SER A 111 10.50 -1.62 -2.39
CA SER A 111 9.05 -1.81 -2.24
C SER A 111 8.71 -3.30 -2.48
N CYS A 112 8.12 -3.97 -1.49
CA CYS A 112 7.64 -5.34 -1.61
C CYS A 112 6.12 -5.37 -1.83
N TRP A 113 5.70 -5.67 -3.07
CA TRP A 113 4.27 -5.78 -3.42
C TRP A 113 3.74 -7.20 -3.22
N CYS A 114 2.79 -7.35 -2.29
CA CYS A 114 2.12 -8.62 -2.01
C CYS A 114 0.73 -8.64 -2.66
N ALA A 115 0.53 -9.49 -3.67
CA ALA A 115 -0.80 -9.72 -4.23
C ALA A 115 -1.69 -10.46 -3.21
N LEU A 116 -2.91 -9.96 -2.99
CA LEU A 116 -3.83 -10.49 -1.97
C LEU A 116 -5.07 -11.18 -2.55
N THR A 117 -5.40 -10.88 -3.82
CA THR A 117 -6.56 -11.38 -4.58
C THR A 117 -6.29 -11.31 -6.07
#